data_AF-A0A376TYU3-F1
#
_entry.id   AF-A0A376TYU3-F1
#
_cell.length_a   1.000
_cell.length_b   1.000
_cell.length_c   1.000
_cell.angle_alpha   90.00
_cell.angle_beta   90.00
_cell.angle_gamma   90.00
#
_symmetry.space_group_name_H-M   'P 1'
#
loop_
_entity.id
_entity.type
_entity.pdbx_description
1 polymer ?
#
loop_
_entity_poly.entity_id
_entity_poly.type
_entity_poly.pdbx_seq_one_letter_code
_entity_poly.pdbx_strand_id
1 'polypeptide(L)'
;MNNILLPPINIPCTLFETISLFDDFSADDMQYGDMVEQDFLSLGLSDISAKVDPYRLIKYHFPGPGSINVAFSTSSSGTKISQRECTDILFAEMKELAKMFSFFGQNKTLIEDLIEHFRYGNGSNFHSQQLNLSFHEKINKYGYNSPIRIIKECIENGINSTPSTGYQPLILQSIKTKLLSSRLNKFNDFEDSFNGLGISVHDISAQKYLF
;
A
#
# COMPACT_ATOMS: atom_id res chain seq x y z
N MET A 1 -29.42 -3.17 45.34
CA MET A 1 -28.94 -3.36 43.96
C MET A 1 -28.03 -2.19 43.65
N ASN A 2 -26.72 -2.41 43.66
CA ASN A 2 -25.75 -1.35 43.40
C ASN A 2 -25.56 -1.21 41.90
N ASN A 3 -26.16 -0.19 41.30
CA ASN A 3 -25.86 0.21 39.93
C ASN A 3 -24.43 0.74 39.90
N ILE A 4 -23.49 -0.12 39.51
CA ILE A 4 -22.13 0.32 39.18
C ILE A 4 -22.24 1.08 37.86
N LEU A 5 -22.38 2.41 37.96
CA LEU A 5 -22.17 3.29 36.83
C LEU A 5 -20.70 3.14 36.42
N LEU A 6 -20.45 2.51 35.28
CA LEU A 6 -19.13 2.56 34.64
C LEU A 6 -18.78 4.04 34.43
N PRO A 7 -17.50 4.42 34.64
CA PRO A 7 -17.08 5.79 34.45
C PRO A 7 -17.39 6.26 33.01
N PRO A 8 -17.74 7.55 32.82
CA PRO A 8 -17.99 8.10 31.49
C PRO A 8 -16.77 7.86 30.59
N ILE A 9 -17.02 7.49 29.34
CA ILE A 9 -15.97 7.34 28.32
C ILE A 9 -15.26 8.69 28.17
N ASN A 10 -13.94 8.69 28.38
CA ASN A 10 -13.12 9.87 28.18
C ASN A 10 -12.77 9.98 26.69
N ILE A 11 -13.11 11.10 26.06
CA ILE A 11 -12.86 11.35 24.63
C ILE A 11 -11.53 12.11 24.50
N PRO A 12 -10.63 11.73 23.57
CA PRO A 12 -10.83 10.68 22.56
C PRO A 12 -10.63 9.26 23.09
N CYS A 13 -11.46 8.31 22.64
CA CYS A 13 -11.32 6.89 22.98
C CYS A 13 -11.10 6.01 21.73
N THR A 14 -10.32 4.94 21.87
CA THR A 14 -10.11 3.97 20.78
C THR A 14 -11.24 2.95 20.78
N LEU A 15 -12.00 2.90 19.70
CA LEU A 15 -13.10 1.93 19.52
C LEU A 15 -12.60 0.60 18.97
N PHE A 16 -11.64 0.67 18.06
CA PHE A 16 -11.06 -0.48 17.38
C PHE A 16 -9.63 -0.15 16.95
N GLU A 17 -8.74 -1.11 17.17
CA GLU A 17 -7.46 -1.18 16.48
C GLU A 17 -7.21 -2.62 16.06
N THR A 18 -6.57 -2.77 14.91
CA THR A 18 -6.05 -4.05 14.41
C THR A 18 -4.93 -4.57 15.30
N ILE A 19 -4.71 -5.89 15.29
CA ILE A 19 -3.64 -6.54 16.07
C ILE A 19 -2.26 -6.24 15.47
N SER A 20 -2.16 -6.16 14.14
CA SER A 20 -0.94 -5.78 13.44
C SER A 20 -0.57 -4.32 13.76
N LEU A 21 0.71 -4.10 14.06
CA LEU A 21 1.25 -2.77 14.31
C LEU A 21 1.40 -2.00 13.00
N PHE A 22 1.21 -0.69 13.09
CA PHE A 22 1.59 0.25 12.03
C PHE A 22 3.13 0.37 12.04
N ASP A 23 3.76 0.35 10.86
CA ASP A 23 5.23 0.39 10.70
C ASP A 23 5.98 -0.80 11.34
N ASP A 24 5.47 -2.01 11.18
CA ASP A 24 6.16 -3.22 11.63
C ASP A 24 7.31 -3.61 10.69
N PHE A 25 8.50 -3.05 10.93
CA PHE A 25 9.73 -3.42 10.21
C PHE A 25 10.15 -4.87 10.43
N SER A 26 9.52 -5.59 11.37
CA SER A 26 9.75 -7.01 11.58
C SER A 26 8.83 -7.90 10.75
N ALA A 27 7.91 -7.34 9.96
CA ALA A 27 7.09 -8.10 9.03
C ALA A 27 7.96 -8.90 8.03
N ASP A 28 7.55 -10.12 7.70
CA ASP A 28 8.34 -11.04 6.86
C ASP A 28 8.75 -10.40 5.53
N ASP A 29 7.86 -9.67 4.86
CA ASP A 29 8.12 -9.01 3.57
C ASP A 29 9.10 -7.82 3.67
N MET A 30 9.30 -7.26 4.86
CA MET A 30 10.26 -6.18 5.13
C MET A 30 11.68 -6.68 5.45
N GLN A 31 11.88 -8.00 5.61
CA GLN A 31 13.15 -8.60 6.02
C GLN A 31 14.03 -9.12 4.86
N TYR A 32 13.55 -9.13 3.62
CA TYR A 32 14.23 -9.80 2.49
C TYR A 32 14.73 -8.85 1.38
N GLY A 33 15.24 -7.66 1.73
CA GLY A 33 15.67 -6.64 0.76
C GLY A 33 17.09 -6.76 0.19
N ASP A 34 17.99 -7.50 0.85
CA ASP A 34 19.44 -7.47 0.56
C ASP A 34 19.88 -8.56 -0.44
N MET A 35 19.35 -8.52 -1.66
CA MET A 35 19.77 -9.41 -2.75
C MET A 35 21.06 -8.93 -3.44
N VAL A 36 21.95 -9.86 -3.76
CA VAL A 36 23.16 -9.57 -4.57
C VAL A 36 22.93 -9.91 -6.05
N GLU A 37 23.82 -9.44 -6.92
CA GLU A 37 23.77 -9.68 -8.38
C GLU A 37 23.50 -11.15 -8.75
N GLN A 38 24.16 -12.09 -8.06
CA GLN A 38 23.99 -13.52 -8.31
C GLN A 38 22.56 -14.00 -8.05
N ASP A 39 21.87 -13.41 -7.06
CA ASP A 39 20.49 -13.74 -6.73
C ASP A 39 19.58 -13.29 -7.87
N PHE A 40 19.73 -12.05 -8.36
CA PHE A 40 18.97 -11.54 -9.50
C PHE A 40 19.16 -12.40 -10.76
N LEU A 41 20.40 -12.78 -11.06
CA LEU A 41 20.70 -13.68 -12.18
C LEU A 41 20.08 -15.07 -12.00
N SER A 42 20.10 -15.61 -10.77
CA SER A 42 19.49 -16.91 -10.47
C SER A 42 17.96 -16.91 -10.62
N LEU A 43 17.33 -15.75 -10.37
CA LEU A 43 15.91 -15.51 -10.61
C LEU A 43 15.57 -15.28 -12.10
N GLY A 44 16.58 -15.27 -12.98
CA GLY A 44 16.39 -15.04 -14.41
C GLY A 44 16.20 -13.57 -14.78
N LEU A 45 16.53 -12.63 -13.89
CA LEU A 45 16.41 -11.19 -14.12
C LEU A 45 17.61 -10.66 -14.92
N SER A 46 17.76 -11.15 -16.15
CA SER A 46 18.83 -10.75 -17.08
C SER A 46 18.46 -9.55 -17.96
N ASP A 47 17.17 -9.28 -18.14
CA ASP A 47 16.65 -8.16 -18.95
C ASP A 47 15.88 -7.19 -18.05
N ILE A 48 16.59 -6.18 -17.53
CA ILE A 48 16.08 -5.25 -16.50
C ILE A 48 15.58 -3.94 -17.13
N SER A 49 16.16 -3.52 -18.24
CA SER A 49 15.95 -2.20 -18.82
C SER A 49 16.10 -2.24 -20.33
N ALA A 50 15.19 -1.55 -21.02
CA ALA A 50 15.29 -1.33 -22.46
C ALA A 50 16.35 -0.27 -22.82
N LYS A 51 17.00 0.36 -21.84
CA LYS A 51 17.94 1.48 -22.06
C LYS A 51 19.36 1.19 -21.61
N VAL A 52 19.54 0.39 -20.56
CA VAL A 52 20.85 0.10 -19.96
C VAL A 52 21.00 -1.37 -19.57
N ASP A 53 22.24 -1.86 -19.57
CA ASP A 53 22.66 -3.08 -18.89
C ASP A 53 23.25 -2.67 -17.51
N PRO A 54 22.56 -2.96 -16.40
CA PRO A 54 23.05 -2.58 -15.07
C PRO A 54 24.22 -3.43 -14.58
N TYR A 55 24.35 -4.69 -15.04
CA TYR A 55 25.46 -5.57 -14.66
C TYR A 55 26.77 -5.13 -15.31
N ARG A 56 26.69 -4.61 -16.54
CA ARG A 56 27.86 -4.17 -17.32
C ARG A 56 28.09 -2.66 -17.27
N LEU A 57 27.15 -1.89 -16.74
CA LEU A 57 27.12 -0.42 -16.77
C LEU A 57 27.27 0.13 -18.19
N ILE A 58 26.43 -0.38 -19.10
CA ILE A 58 26.41 0.02 -20.50
C ILE A 58 25.06 0.65 -20.84
N LYS A 59 25.07 1.80 -21.51
CA LYS A 59 23.88 2.38 -22.14
C LYS A 59 23.82 1.95 -23.59
N TYR A 60 22.70 1.37 -23.99
CA TYR A 60 22.52 0.91 -25.36
C TYR A 60 22.36 2.11 -26.32
N HIS A 61 22.94 2.00 -27.54
CA HIS A 61 22.78 3.04 -28.57
C HIS A 61 21.39 3.06 -29.21
N PHE A 62 20.73 1.91 -29.21
CA PHE A 62 19.32 1.71 -29.59
C PHE A 62 18.61 1.08 -28.40
N PRO A 63 17.26 1.13 -28.29
CA PRO A 63 16.56 0.39 -27.26
C PRO A 63 17.09 -1.05 -27.22
N GLY A 64 17.48 -1.50 -26.03
CA GLY A 64 17.95 -2.86 -25.77
C GLY A 64 16.93 -3.89 -26.23
N PRO A 65 17.29 -5.18 -26.28
CA PRO A 65 16.53 -6.21 -26.98
C PRO A 65 15.15 -6.45 -26.36
N GLY A 66 14.19 -5.58 -26.70
CA GLY A 66 12.77 -5.77 -26.44
C GLY A 66 12.21 -6.79 -27.44
N SER A 67 12.10 -8.04 -26.99
CA SER A 67 11.15 -9.04 -27.46
C SER A 67 10.77 -9.02 -28.95
N ILE A 68 11.65 -9.57 -29.78
CA ILE A 68 11.24 -10.38 -30.94
C ILE A 68 12.25 -11.53 -31.03
N ASN A 69 11.74 -12.77 -31.12
CA ASN A 69 12.51 -14.00 -31.34
C ASN A 69 13.69 -13.82 -32.32
N VAL A 70 14.85 -13.42 -31.82
CA VAL A 70 16.08 -13.39 -32.60
C VAL A 70 17.21 -13.85 -31.69
N ALA A 71 17.57 -15.12 -31.89
CA ALA A 71 18.83 -15.70 -31.51
C ALA A 71 20.02 -14.78 -31.89
N PHE A 72 21.12 -14.90 -31.15
CA PHE A 72 22.35 -14.07 -31.12
C PHE A 72 22.29 -12.91 -30.11
N SER A 73 22.80 -13.04 -28.88
CA SER A 73 24.25 -13.10 -28.58
C SER A 73 25.12 -12.13 -29.40
N THR A 74 24.56 -10.98 -29.80
CA THR A 74 25.39 -9.84 -30.18
C THR A 74 25.54 -8.96 -28.96
N SER A 75 26.79 -8.73 -28.55
CA SER A 75 27.14 -7.70 -27.57
C SER A 75 26.51 -6.40 -28.05
N SER A 76 25.38 -5.99 -27.45
CA SER A 76 24.72 -4.75 -27.78
C SER A 76 25.75 -3.63 -27.68
N SER A 77 26.05 -3.00 -28.81
CA SER A 77 26.96 -1.85 -28.84
C SER A 77 26.37 -0.78 -27.93
N GLY A 78 27.19 -0.32 -26.99
CA GLY A 78 26.76 0.68 -26.04
C GLY A 78 27.93 1.40 -25.42
N THR A 79 27.62 2.54 -24.82
CA THR A 79 28.61 3.40 -24.17
C THR A 79 28.71 3.01 -22.70
N LYS A 80 29.93 2.84 -22.19
CA LYS A 80 30.15 2.64 -20.76
C LYS A 80 29.73 3.89 -20.00
N ILE A 81 28.92 3.72 -18.97
CA ILE A 81 28.38 4.80 -18.14
C ILE A 81 28.80 4.64 -16.68
N SER A 82 28.61 5.69 -15.89
CA SER A 82 28.81 5.60 -14.45
C SER A 82 27.65 4.86 -13.77
N GLN A 83 27.90 4.30 -12.58
CA GLN A 83 26.84 3.68 -11.77
C GLN A 83 25.70 4.67 -11.45
N ARG A 84 26.05 5.94 -11.17
CA ARG A 84 25.07 7.01 -10.93
C ARG A 84 24.19 7.20 -12.17
N GLU A 85 24.79 7.40 -13.33
CA GLU A 85 24.05 7.57 -14.58
C GLU A 85 23.15 6.35 -14.89
N CYS A 86 23.64 5.14 -14.65
CA CYS A 86 22.84 3.92 -14.81
C CYS A 86 21.61 3.94 -13.89
N THR A 87 21.82 4.26 -12.60
CA THR A 87 20.76 4.38 -11.60
C THR A 87 19.74 5.44 -12.03
N ASP A 88 20.20 6.59 -12.50
CA ASP A 88 19.35 7.68 -12.96
C ASP A 88 18.44 7.24 -14.12
N ILE A 89 18.97 6.46 -15.07
CA ILE A 89 18.22 5.92 -16.20
C ILE A 89 17.20 4.89 -15.74
N LEU A 90 17.57 3.95 -14.86
CA LEU A 90 16.66 2.92 -14.33
C LEU A 90 15.47 3.54 -13.61
N PHE A 91 15.71 4.51 -12.73
CA PHE A 91 14.64 5.19 -12.01
C PHE A 91 13.76 6.03 -12.95
N ALA A 92 14.34 6.69 -13.95
CA ALA A 92 13.55 7.42 -14.94
C ALA A 92 12.67 6.47 -15.78
N GLU A 93 13.19 5.31 -16.17
CA GLU A 93 12.42 4.27 -16.88
C GLU A 93 11.31 3.69 -16.00
N MET A 94 11.58 3.40 -14.73
CA MET A 94 10.57 2.94 -13.77
C MET A 94 9.43 3.95 -13.63
N LYS A 95 9.72 5.26 -13.51
CA LYS A 95 8.69 6.31 -13.48
C LYS A 95 7.85 6.32 -14.75
N GLU A 96 8.48 6.24 -15.92
CA GLU A 96 7.78 6.25 -17.21
C GLU A 96 6.89 5.02 -17.38
N LEU A 97 7.36 3.82 -17.03
CA LEU A 97 6.58 2.60 -17.14
C LEU A 97 5.41 2.57 -16.12
N ALA A 98 5.62 3.09 -14.91
CA ALA A 98 4.58 3.16 -13.88
C ALA A 98 3.36 4.01 -14.30
N LYS A 99 3.55 5.03 -15.15
CA LYS A 99 2.45 5.87 -15.68
C LYS A 99 1.40 5.06 -16.44
N MET A 100 1.76 3.91 -17.02
CA MET A 100 0.80 3.02 -17.69
C MET A 100 -0.27 2.46 -16.74
N PHE A 101 0.01 2.43 -15.43
CA PHE A 101 -0.89 1.93 -14.39
C PHE A 101 -1.44 3.05 -13.50
N SER A 102 -1.11 4.31 -13.80
CA SER A 102 -1.38 5.46 -12.95
C SER A 102 -1.66 6.70 -13.78
N PHE A 103 -2.66 6.63 -14.67
CA PHE A 103 -2.94 7.69 -15.64
C PHE A 103 -4.24 8.47 -15.37
N PHE A 104 -5.05 8.03 -14.39
CA PHE A 104 -6.38 8.61 -14.14
C PHE A 104 -6.59 8.96 -12.66
N GLY A 105 -7.53 9.87 -12.39
CA GLY A 105 -7.90 10.23 -11.02
C GLY A 105 -6.88 11.12 -10.30
N GLN A 106 -7.16 11.38 -9.02
CA GLN A 106 -6.38 12.32 -8.20
C GLN A 106 -5.05 11.74 -7.72
N ASN A 107 -4.94 10.42 -7.62
CA ASN A 107 -3.74 9.72 -7.13
C ASN A 107 -2.77 9.33 -8.24
N LYS A 108 -2.98 9.80 -9.48
CA LYS A 108 -2.17 9.39 -10.64
C LYS A 108 -0.67 9.69 -10.50
N THR A 109 -0.29 10.69 -9.71
CA THR A 109 1.12 11.03 -9.47
C THR A 109 1.73 10.28 -8.28
N LEU A 110 0.91 9.59 -7.48
CA LEU A 110 1.36 8.98 -6.22
C LEU A 110 2.51 8.00 -6.43
N ILE A 111 2.44 7.17 -7.48
CA ILE A 111 3.50 6.21 -7.77
C ILE A 111 4.80 6.92 -8.17
N GLU A 112 4.72 8.05 -8.86
CA GLU A 112 5.89 8.83 -9.24
C GLU A 112 6.57 9.44 -8.00
N ASP A 113 5.77 9.94 -7.06
CA ASP A 113 6.22 10.48 -5.78
C ASP A 113 6.87 9.37 -4.92
N LEU A 114 6.27 8.17 -4.90
CA LEU A 114 6.82 7.01 -4.21
C LEU A 114 8.14 6.53 -4.82
N ILE A 115 8.24 6.48 -6.15
CA ILE A 115 9.49 6.10 -6.83
C ILE A 115 10.59 7.12 -6.51
N GLU A 116 10.25 8.41 -6.46
CA GLU A 116 11.20 9.47 -6.12
C GLU A 116 11.64 9.39 -4.65
N HIS A 117 10.70 9.10 -3.74
CA HIS A 117 11.00 8.83 -2.35
C HIS A 117 11.82 7.55 -2.16
N PHE A 118 11.57 6.49 -2.92
CA PHE A 118 12.38 5.28 -2.89
C PHE A 118 13.84 5.58 -3.27
N ARG A 119 14.05 6.49 -4.23
CA ARG A 119 15.40 6.88 -4.66
C ARG A 119 16.14 7.76 -3.66
N TYR A 120 15.47 8.74 -3.06
CA TYR A 120 16.11 9.83 -2.31
C TYR A 120 15.74 9.87 -0.82
N GLY A 121 14.75 9.09 -0.41
CA GLY A 121 14.19 9.09 0.95
C GLY A 121 15.06 8.41 1.99
N ASN A 122 16.12 7.70 1.59
CA ASN A 122 17.11 7.09 2.50
C ASN A 122 16.49 6.28 3.65
N GLY A 123 15.43 5.52 3.36
CA GLY A 123 14.72 4.69 4.34
C GLY A 123 13.78 5.44 5.28
N SER A 124 13.59 6.75 5.11
CA SER A 124 12.60 7.51 5.87
C SER A 124 11.16 7.14 5.46
N ASN A 125 10.20 7.39 6.34
CA ASN A 125 8.80 7.15 6.06
C ASN A 125 8.28 8.12 4.98
N PHE A 126 7.49 7.61 4.04
CA PHE A 126 6.82 8.42 3.03
C PHE A 126 5.57 9.10 3.63
N HIS A 127 5.33 10.36 3.27
CA HIS A 127 4.14 11.09 3.68
C HIS A 127 3.48 11.78 2.48
N SER A 128 2.16 11.61 2.34
CA SER A 128 1.38 12.29 1.31
C SER A 128 -0.01 12.65 1.83
N GLN A 129 -0.37 13.92 1.73
CA GLN A 129 -1.71 14.40 2.07
C GLN A 129 -2.78 13.76 1.17
N GLN A 130 -2.48 13.58 -0.11
CA GLN A 130 -3.40 12.99 -1.08
C GLN A 130 -3.66 11.51 -0.78
N LEU A 131 -2.62 10.76 -0.38
CA LEU A 131 -2.76 9.39 0.09
C LEU A 131 -3.59 9.33 1.38
N ASN A 132 -3.35 10.23 2.33
CA ASN A 132 -4.13 10.31 3.57
C ASN A 132 -5.62 10.57 3.30
N LEU A 133 -5.94 11.47 2.37
CA LEU A 133 -7.33 11.74 1.96
C LEU A 133 -7.97 10.50 1.32
N SER A 134 -7.27 9.86 0.39
CA SER A 134 -7.76 8.65 -0.29
C SER A 134 -7.97 7.49 0.69
N PHE A 135 -7.07 7.35 1.66
CA PHE A 135 -7.23 6.40 2.76
C PHE A 135 -8.44 6.74 3.62
N HIS A 136 -8.61 8.01 3.98
CA HIS A 136 -9.75 8.49 4.76
C HIS A 136 -11.09 8.24 4.03
N GLU A 137 -11.16 8.44 2.72
CA GLU A 137 -12.34 8.10 1.91
C GLU A 137 -12.58 6.58 1.88
N LYS A 138 -11.50 5.79 1.70
CA LYS A 138 -11.59 4.33 1.63
C LYS A 138 -12.09 3.72 2.95
N ILE A 139 -11.61 4.18 4.11
CA ILE A 139 -12.05 3.68 5.41
C ILE A 139 -13.50 4.04 5.74
N ASN A 140 -14.02 5.13 5.16
CA ASN A 140 -15.39 5.59 5.35
C ASN A 140 -16.38 4.97 4.34
N LYS A 141 -15.87 4.27 3.32
CA LYS A 141 -16.70 3.58 2.32
C LYS A 141 -17.55 2.49 2.99
N TYR A 142 -18.85 2.54 2.71
CA TYR A 142 -19.86 1.60 3.22
C TYR A 142 -19.85 0.28 2.45
N GLY A 143 -18.78 -0.50 2.63
CA GLY A 143 -18.62 -1.83 2.03
C GLY A 143 -19.40 -2.94 2.75
N TYR A 144 -19.58 -4.06 2.05
CA TYR A 144 -20.03 -5.31 2.69
C TYR A 144 -18.98 -5.79 3.69
N ASN A 145 -19.41 -6.09 4.93
CA ASN A 145 -18.53 -6.44 6.06
C ASN A 145 -17.43 -5.42 6.39
N SER A 146 -17.58 -4.14 5.99
CA SER A 146 -16.62 -3.12 6.39
C SER A 146 -16.75 -2.79 7.89
N PRO A 147 -15.65 -2.42 8.58
CA PRO A 147 -15.70 -2.10 9.99
C PRO A 147 -16.70 -0.97 10.32
N ILE A 148 -16.73 0.09 9.50
CA ILE A 148 -17.64 1.24 9.72
C ILE A 148 -19.12 0.82 9.63
N ARG A 149 -19.46 -0.06 8.69
CA ARG A 149 -20.82 -0.58 8.55
C ARG A 149 -21.19 -1.41 9.77
N ILE A 150 -20.32 -2.33 10.18
CA ILE A 150 -20.53 -3.20 11.35
C ILE A 150 -20.74 -2.36 12.61
N ILE A 151 -19.88 -1.37 12.86
CA ILE A 151 -19.96 -0.49 14.03
C ILE A 151 -21.30 0.25 14.04
N LYS A 152 -21.68 0.90 12.93
CA LYS A 152 -22.93 1.65 12.83
C LYS A 152 -24.17 0.76 12.98
N GLU A 153 -24.24 -0.37 12.27
CA GLU A 153 -25.38 -1.30 12.37
C GLU A 153 -25.52 -1.87 13.79
N CYS A 154 -24.41 -2.17 14.49
CA CYS A 154 -24.47 -2.65 15.87
C CYS A 154 -25.00 -1.59 16.83
N ILE A 155 -24.57 -0.33 16.66
CA ILE A 155 -25.04 0.80 17.47
C ILE A 155 -26.52 1.06 17.20
N GLU A 156 -26.93 1.17 15.94
CA GLU A 156 -28.32 1.44 15.53
C GLU A 156 -29.27 0.34 16.01
N ASN A 157 -28.92 -0.94 15.79
CA ASN A 157 -29.74 -2.06 16.26
C ASN A 157 -29.81 -2.10 17.79
N GLY A 158 -28.70 -1.80 18.47
CA GLY A 158 -28.65 -1.74 19.92
C GLY A 158 -29.52 -0.63 20.51
N ILE A 159 -29.56 0.55 19.88
CA ILE A 159 -30.43 1.66 20.27
C ILE A 159 -31.90 1.32 20.00
N ASN A 160 -32.21 0.80 18.80
CA ASN A 160 -33.59 0.49 18.39
C ASN A 160 -34.20 -0.66 19.22
N SER A 161 -33.39 -1.58 19.73
CA SER A 161 -33.86 -2.76 20.48
C SER A 161 -34.18 -2.48 21.95
N THR A 162 -33.80 -1.33 22.51
CA THR A 162 -34.02 -1.01 23.93
C THR A 162 -34.38 0.47 24.13
N PRO A 163 -35.68 0.83 24.19
CA PRO A 163 -36.12 2.22 24.37
C PRO A 163 -35.91 2.76 25.79
N SER A 164 -35.67 1.91 26.79
CA SER A 164 -35.63 2.32 28.18
C SER A 164 -34.57 1.57 28.99
N THR A 165 -33.80 2.37 29.73
CA THR A 165 -32.87 2.01 30.82
C THR A 165 -31.61 1.23 30.44
N GLY A 166 -30.53 2.00 30.33
CA GLY A 166 -29.30 1.80 31.11
C GLY A 166 -28.60 0.45 30.97
N TYR A 167 -27.42 0.50 30.35
CA TYR A 167 -26.37 -0.52 30.28
C TYR A 167 -26.37 -1.36 28.98
N GLN A 168 -25.39 -1.08 28.09
CA GLN A 168 -25.18 -1.76 26.80
C GLN A 168 -23.80 -2.48 26.67
N PRO A 169 -23.36 -3.29 27.66
CA PRO A 169 -22.15 -4.11 27.49
C PRO A 169 -22.30 -5.11 26.32
N LEU A 170 -23.53 -5.46 25.94
CA LEU A 170 -23.82 -6.32 24.79
C LEU A 170 -23.47 -5.67 23.44
N ILE A 171 -23.56 -4.34 23.30
CA ILE A 171 -23.18 -3.67 22.05
C ILE A 171 -21.69 -3.78 21.84
N LEU A 172 -20.89 -3.45 22.86
CA LEU A 172 -19.43 -3.50 22.73
C LEU A 172 -18.94 -4.92 22.42
N GLN A 173 -19.53 -5.93 23.07
CA GLN A 173 -19.22 -7.33 22.78
C GLN A 173 -19.65 -7.75 21.36
N SER A 174 -20.81 -7.29 20.90
CA SER A 174 -21.30 -7.54 19.54
C SER A 174 -20.41 -6.90 18.49
N ILE A 175 -20.00 -5.64 18.70
CA ILE A 175 -19.05 -4.92 17.84
C ILE A 175 -17.75 -5.70 17.78
N LYS A 176 -17.14 -6.04 18.92
CA LYS A 176 -15.87 -6.79 18.96
C LYS A 176 -15.98 -8.11 18.19
N THR A 177 -17.02 -8.90 18.46
CA THR A 177 -17.21 -10.20 17.82
C THR A 177 -17.40 -10.08 16.31
N LYS A 178 -18.24 -9.15 15.84
CA LYS A 178 -18.48 -8.94 14.40
C LYS A 178 -17.26 -8.36 13.70
N LEU A 179 -16.48 -7.50 14.37
CA LEU A 179 -15.25 -6.92 13.82
C LEU A 179 -14.16 -7.96 13.57
N LEU A 180 -14.11 -9.07 14.32
CA LEU A 180 -13.21 -10.19 14.03
C LEU A 180 -13.45 -10.80 12.63
N SER A 181 -14.69 -10.75 12.14
CA SER A 181 -15.07 -11.20 10.80
C SER A 181 -15.12 -10.08 9.76
N SER A 182 -14.74 -8.86 10.14
CA SER A 182 -14.75 -7.71 9.23
C SER A 182 -13.65 -7.81 8.18
N ARG A 183 -13.84 -7.10 7.07
CA ARG A 183 -12.85 -6.95 6.02
C ARG A 183 -12.50 -5.48 5.86
N LEU A 184 -11.22 -5.15 6.00
CA LEU A 184 -10.73 -3.80 5.72
C LEU A 184 -10.98 -3.46 4.25
N ASN A 185 -11.41 -2.23 3.99
CA ASN A 185 -11.55 -1.74 2.63
C ASN A 185 -10.14 -1.52 2.06
N LYS A 186 -9.76 -2.31 1.05
CA LYS A 186 -8.44 -2.25 0.39
C LYS A 186 -8.50 -1.41 -0.89
N PHE A 187 -7.34 -1.02 -1.42
CA PHE A 187 -7.22 -0.37 -2.72
C PHE A 187 -7.18 -1.42 -3.85
N ASN A 188 -8.24 -2.22 -3.95
CA ASN A 188 -8.39 -3.29 -4.91
C ASN A 188 -9.69 -3.20 -5.72
N ASP A 189 -10.32 -2.03 -5.74
CA ASP A 189 -11.45 -1.77 -6.65
C ASP A 189 -10.93 -1.73 -8.09
N PHE A 190 -11.80 -1.96 -9.09
CA PHE A 190 -11.41 -1.91 -10.51
C PHE A 190 -10.69 -0.58 -10.87
N GLU A 191 -11.17 0.54 -10.32
CA GLU A 191 -10.59 1.86 -10.53
C GLU A 191 -9.17 1.99 -9.96
N ASP A 192 -8.84 1.23 -8.92
CA ASP A 192 -7.52 1.27 -8.27
C ASP A 192 -6.43 0.69 -9.19
N SER A 193 -6.81 -0.06 -10.24
CA SER A 193 -5.88 -0.64 -11.22
C SER A 193 -5.26 0.39 -12.17
N PHE A 194 -5.82 1.61 -12.23
CA PHE A 194 -5.35 2.66 -13.15
C PHE A 194 -5.29 4.06 -12.53
N ASN A 195 -5.75 4.22 -11.28
CA ASN A 195 -5.72 5.50 -10.57
C ASN A 195 -4.43 5.76 -9.77
N GLY A 196 -3.49 4.81 -9.80
CA GLY A 196 -2.23 4.84 -9.06
C GLY A 196 -2.27 4.19 -7.67
N LEU A 197 -3.44 4.05 -7.04
CA LEU A 197 -3.54 3.50 -5.68
C LEU A 197 -3.22 2.01 -5.62
N GLY A 198 -3.71 1.20 -6.55
CA GLY A 198 -3.54 -0.25 -6.51
C GLY A 198 -2.10 -0.71 -6.70
N ILE A 199 -1.29 0.06 -7.43
CA ILE A 199 0.16 -0.19 -7.58
C ILE A 199 0.99 0.45 -6.46
N SER A 200 0.47 1.51 -5.82
CA SER A 200 1.19 2.28 -4.79
C SER A 200 1.01 1.70 -3.40
N VAL A 201 -0.17 1.14 -3.12
CA VAL A 201 -0.53 0.60 -1.80
C VAL A 201 -0.77 -0.89 -1.94
N HIS A 202 0.22 -1.67 -1.54
CA HIS A 202 0.16 -3.14 -1.60
C HIS A 202 -0.93 -3.70 -0.66
N ASP A 203 -0.94 -3.26 0.60
CA ASP A 203 -1.98 -3.67 1.55
C ASP A 203 -2.26 -2.60 2.63
N ILE A 204 -3.40 -2.74 3.30
CA ILE A 204 -3.75 -2.05 4.54
C ILE A 204 -3.82 -3.12 5.64
N SER A 205 -2.76 -3.21 6.44
CA SER A 205 -2.64 -4.20 7.51
C SER A 205 -3.22 -3.70 8.84
N ALA A 206 -3.19 -2.38 9.06
CA ALA A 206 -3.58 -1.79 10.33
C ALA A 206 -4.54 -0.61 10.18
N GLN A 207 -5.50 -0.52 11.11
CA GLN A 207 -6.46 0.57 11.16
C GLN A 207 -6.91 0.84 12.58
N LYS A 208 -6.96 2.13 12.95
CA LYS A 208 -7.45 2.61 14.24
C LYS A 208 -8.63 3.55 14.07
N TYR A 209 -9.72 3.26 14.78
CA TYR A 209 -10.88 4.17 14.88
C TYR A 209 -10.88 4.87 16.23
N LEU A 210 -10.83 6.20 16.18
CA LEU A 210 -10.95 7.09 17.33
C LEU A 210 -12.36 7.71 17.35
N PHE A 211 -12.93 7.85 18.54
CA PHE A 211 -14.15 8.59 18.80
C PHE A 211 -13.85 9.79 19.68
#